data_AF-A0A8T2WRS8-F1
#
_entry.id   AF-A0A8T2WRS8-F1
#
_cell.length_a   1.000
_cell.length_b   1.000
_cell.length_c   1.000
_cell.angle_alpha   90.00
_cell.angle_beta   90.00
_cell.angle_gamma   90.00
#
_symmetry.space_group_name_H-M   'P 1'
#
loop_
_entity.id
_entity.type
_entity.pdbx_description
1 polymer ?
#
loop_
_entity_poly.entity_id
_entity_poly.type
_entity_poly.pdbx_seq_one_letter_code
_entity_poly.pdbx_strand_id
1 'polypeptide(L)'
;MTVCNMPTLGKTSPSLLLLLLATLFHLTHGDDGTCAHYRSPYLPTACYGNSPSHFPSSNMFAAAGERIWENGSACGRQYLVRCISGAFPGTCLPDQIIQVRIVDRAQTSRSRPSSNGTTIVLSSTAFGTIADPSARLVNVEFLQ
;
A
#
# COMPACT_ATOMS: atom_id res chain seq x y z
N MET A 1 -24.10 22.59 18.71
CA MET A 1 -24.65 23.73 17.96
C MET A 1 -23.52 24.72 17.79
N THR A 2 -22.88 24.74 16.62
CA THR A 2 -21.95 25.80 16.25
C THR A 2 -22.44 26.28 14.89
N VAL A 3 -23.06 27.46 14.90
CA VAL A 3 -23.61 28.09 13.70
C VAL A 3 -22.43 28.69 12.94
N CYS A 4 -22.07 28.11 11.80
CA CYS A 4 -21.15 28.76 10.87
C CYS A 4 -21.92 29.86 10.14
N ASN A 5 -21.64 31.12 10.49
CA ASN A 5 -22.15 32.28 9.77
C ASN A 5 -21.68 32.22 8.30
N MET A 6 -22.61 32.26 7.35
CA MET A 6 -22.28 32.46 5.94
C MET A 6 -21.87 33.92 5.72
N PRO A 7 -20.69 34.20 5.15
CA PRO A 7 -20.40 35.54 4.66
C PRO A 7 -21.25 35.80 3.42
N THR A 8 -21.88 36.98 3.40
CA THR A 8 -22.67 37.50 2.28
C THR A 8 -21.84 37.62 1.01
N LEU A 9 -22.44 37.25 -0.12
CA LEU A 9 -21.83 37.18 -1.44
C LEU A 9 -21.60 38.59 -2.01
N GLY A 10 -20.52 39.25 -1.60
CA GLY A 10 -19.95 40.41 -2.29
C GLY A 10 -19.16 39.96 -3.54
N LYS A 11 -19.23 40.74 -4.63
CA LYS A 11 -18.53 40.54 -5.91
C LYS A 11 -17.15 39.87 -5.74
N THR A 12 -17.08 38.58 -6.04
CA THR A 12 -15.84 37.79 -5.92
C THR A 12 -14.90 38.17 -7.05
N SER A 13 -13.76 38.77 -6.69
CA SER A 13 -12.67 39.07 -7.63
C SER A 13 -12.17 37.75 -8.26
N PRO A 14 -11.98 37.68 -9.59
CA PRO A 14 -11.54 36.46 -10.28
C PRO A 14 -10.19 35.95 -9.77
N SER A 15 -9.34 36.85 -9.25
CA SER A 15 -8.07 36.47 -8.60
C SER A 15 -8.28 35.66 -7.33
N LEU A 16 -9.29 35.98 -6.52
CA LEU A 16 -9.60 35.25 -5.28
C LEU A 16 -10.13 33.84 -5.58
N LEU A 17 -10.90 33.71 -6.67
CA LEU A 17 -11.38 32.42 -7.16
C LEU A 17 -10.21 31.54 -7.65
N LEU A 18 -9.23 32.10 -8.36
CA LEU A 18 -8.04 31.37 -8.81
C LEU A 18 -7.18 30.85 -7.65
N LEU A 19 -6.99 31.66 -6.60
CA LEU A 19 -6.28 31.27 -5.37
C LEU A 19 -7.00 30.15 -4.62
N LEU A 20 -8.34 30.17 -4.56
CA LEU A 20 -9.14 29.08 -3.99
C LEU A 20 -9.02 27.79 -4.81
N LEU A 21 -9.05 27.86 -6.14
CA LEU A 21 -8.83 26.69 -7.01
C LEU A 21 -7.43 26.10 -6.88
N ALA A 22 -6.39 26.91 -6.68
CA ALA A 22 -5.02 26.42 -6.50
C ALA A 22 -4.85 25.57 -5.22
N THR A 23 -5.66 25.81 -4.18
CA THR A 23 -5.60 25.03 -2.92
C THR A 23 -6.30 23.67 -2.99
N LEU A 24 -7.12 23.42 -4.02
CA LEU A 24 -7.87 22.16 -4.17
C LEU A 24 -7.02 21.02 -4.75
N PHE A 25 -5.84 21.32 -5.31
CA PHE A 25 -4.92 20.30 -5.84
C PHE A 25 -4.00 19.79 -4.73
N HIS A 26 -4.54 18.96 -3.84
CA HIS A 26 -3.68 18.12 -3.00
C HIS A 26 -3.10 17.01 -3.88
N LEU A 27 -1.84 17.17 -4.34
CA LEU A 27 -1.09 16.07 -4.93
C LEU A 27 -0.80 15.04 -3.82
N THR A 28 -1.59 13.97 -3.78
CA THR A 28 -1.22 12.78 -3.02
C THR A 28 -0.01 12.15 -3.71
N HIS A 29 1.17 12.33 -3.15
CA HIS A 29 2.36 11.61 -3.57
C HIS A 29 2.30 10.24 -2.89
N GLY A 30 2.29 9.16 -3.67
CA GLY A 30 2.57 7.85 -3.12
C GLY A 30 4.06 7.74 -2.81
N ASP A 31 4.39 6.96 -1.79
CA ASP A 31 5.76 6.66 -1.44
C ASP A 31 6.30 5.58 -2.38
N ASP A 32 7.54 5.77 -2.84
CA ASP A 32 8.24 4.75 -3.63
C ASP A 32 8.90 3.72 -2.73
N GLY A 33 8.84 2.46 -3.15
CA GLY A 33 9.40 1.35 -2.40
C GLY A 33 9.68 0.13 -3.26
N THR A 34 10.15 -0.92 -2.60
CA THR A 34 10.34 -2.22 -3.21
C THR A 34 9.34 -3.22 -2.68
N CYS A 35 8.93 -4.14 -3.54
CA CYS A 35 7.96 -5.17 -3.24
C CYS A 35 8.49 -6.55 -3.63
N ALA A 36 8.35 -7.49 -2.70
CA ALA A 36 8.58 -8.92 -2.92
C ALA A 36 7.26 -9.69 -2.73
N HIS A 37 7.30 -11.01 -2.89
CA HIS A 37 6.18 -11.87 -2.55
C HIS A 37 6.60 -13.02 -1.64
N TYR A 38 5.63 -13.59 -0.92
CA TYR A 38 5.80 -14.77 -0.07
C TYR A 38 4.65 -15.76 -0.28
N ARG A 39 4.89 -17.02 0.08
CA ARG A 39 4.00 -18.15 -0.22
C ARG A 39 3.53 -18.79 1.08
N SER A 40 2.44 -19.56 1.03
CA SER A 40 2.03 -20.40 2.16
C SER A 40 3.19 -21.31 2.61
N PRO A 41 3.38 -21.55 3.92
CA PRO A 41 2.51 -21.17 5.04
C PRO A 41 2.66 -19.71 5.49
N TYR A 42 1.51 -19.03 5.66
CA TYR A 42 1.44 -17.64 6.13
C TYR A 42 1.32 -17.49 7.65
N LEU A 43 1.09 -18.57 8.37
CA LEU A 43 0.90 -18.58 9.83
C LEU A 43 2.08 -19.24 10.55
N PRO A 44 2.36 -18.85 11.81
CA PRO A 44 1.83 -17.66 12.50
C PRO A 44 2.33 -16.35 11.91
N THR A 45 1.54 -15.29 12.08
CA THR A 45 1.97 -13.92 11.78
C THR A 45 2.40 -13.16 13.03
N ALA A 46 3.24 -12.14 12.84
CA ALA A 46 3.63 -11.22 13.91
C ALA A 46 2.46 -10.40 14.47
N CYS A 47 1.44 -10.10 13.66
CA CYS A 47 0.29 -9.28 14.10
C CYS A 47 -0.75 -10.08 14.88
N TYR A 48 -1.04 -11.31 14.47
CA TYR A 48 -2.23 -12.04 14.92
C TYR A 48 -1.95 -13.49 15.34
N GLY A 49 -0.67 -13.90 15.42
CA GLY A 49 -0.28 -15.23 15.85
C GLY A 49 -0.81 -16.30 14.90
N ASN A 50 -1.41 -17.37 15.45
CA ASN A 50 -1.91 -18.51 14.69
C ASN A 50 -3.36 -18.35 14.19
N SER A 51 -3.94 -17.15 14.28
CA SER A 51 -5.36 -16.92 13.95
C SER A 51 -5.57 -16.67 12.45
N PRO A 52 -6.22 -17.58 11.69
CA PRO A 52 -6.49 -17.38 10.27
C PRO A 52 -7.62 -16.36 9.99
N SER A 53 -8.44 -16.02 10.99
CA SER A 53 -9.63 -15.16 10.80
C SER A 53 -9.31 -13.72 10.39
N HIS A 54 -8.04 -13.30 10.51
CA HIS A 54 -7.60 -11.95 10.15
C HIS A 54 -7.19 -11.81 8.68
N PHE A 55 -7.04 -12.92 7.95
CA PHE A 55 -6.78 -12.87 6.53
C PHE A 55 -8.06 -12.47 5.77
N PRO A 56 -7.99 -11.50 4.85
CA PRO A 56 -9.10 -11.20 3.96
C PRO A 56 -9.38 -12.41 3.05
N SER A 57 -10.66 -12.69 2.78
CA SER A 57 -11.09 -13.81 1.92
C SER A 57 -10.53 -13.73 0.49
N SER A 58 -10.21 -12.52 0.02
CA SER A 58 -9.57 -12.27 -1.27
C SER A 58 -8.08 -12.62 -1.32
N ASN A 59 -7.46 -12.96 -0.19
CA ASN A 59 -6.02 -13.09 -0.02
C ASN A 59 -5.22 -11.80 -0.37
N MET A 60 -5.85 -10.63 -0.36
CA MET A 60 -5.19 -9.33 -0.57
C MET A 60 -4.58 -8.82 0.74
N PHE A 61 -3.42 -9.38 1.10
CA PHE A 61 -2.68 -9.03 2.31
C PHE A 61 -1.18 -9.00 2.05
N ALA A 62 -0.45 -8.45 3.02
CA ALA A 62 0.99 -8.30 2.96
C ALA A 62 1.65 -8.41 4.33
N ALA A 63 2.96 -8.67 4.31
CA ALA A 63 3.85 -8.47 5.43
C ALA A 63 4.58 -7.13 5.28
N ALA A 64 4.69 -6.38 6.38
CA ALA A 64 5.40 -5.11 6.41
C ALA A 64 6.91 -5.33 6.53
N GLY A 65 7.68 -4.68 5.66
CA GLY A 65 9.13 -4.55 5.81
C GLY A 65 9.50 -3.61 6.95
N GLU A 66 10.76 -3.68 7.38
CA GLU A 66 11.22 -2.93 8.56
C GLU A 66 10.97 -1.42 8.50
N ARG A 67 11.00 -0.84 7.29
CA ARG A 67 10.76 0.60 7.08
C ARG A 67 9.33 1.03 7.41
N ILE A 68 8.34 0.17 7.22
CA ILE A 68 6.93 0.49 7.46
C ILE A 68 6.34 -0.29 8.64
N TRP A 69 7.09 -1.23 9.22
CA TRP A 69 6.63 -2.08 10.32
C TRP A 69 6.29 -1.26 11.58
N GLU A 70 7.07 -0.22 11.86
CA GLU A 70 6.81 0.76 12.92
C GLU A 70 6.45 0.09 14.27
N ASN A 71 7.31 -0.85 14.69
CA ASN A 71 7.15 -1.66 15.91
C ASN A 71 5.76 -2.34 16.05
N GLY A 72 5.19 -2.78 14.94
CA GLY A 72 3.89 -3.46 14.89
C GLY A 72 2.69 -2.53 14.78
N SER A 73 2.89 -1.21 14.80
CA SER A 73 1.80 -0.27 14.55
C SER A 73 1.26 -0.33 13.11
N ALA A 74 1.97 -1.02 12.21
CA ALA A 74 1.52 -1.34 10.85
C ALA A 74 0.39 -2.37 10.80
N CYS A 75 0.21 -3.20 11.83
CA CYS A 75 -0.77 -4.28 11.83
C CYS A 75 -2.19 -3.77 11.55
N GLY A 76 -2.86 -4.37 10.55
CA GLY A 76 -4.22 -4.01 10.15
C GLY A 76 -4.32 -2.76 9.25
N ARG A 77 -3.23 -1.99 9.09
CA ARG A 77 -3.20 -0.88 8.11
C ARG A 77 -3.41 -1.41 6.71
N GLN A 78 -4.00 -0.57 5.88
CA GLN A 78 -4.24 -0.87 4.46
C GLN A 78 -3.33 0.00 3.62
N TYR A 79 -2.89 -0.55 2.49
CA TYR A 79 -2.09 0.18 1.52
C TYR A 79 -2.66 -0.06 0.13
N LEU A 80 -2.79 1.01 -0.65
CA LEU A 80 -2.87 0.94 -2.09
C LEU A 80 -1.47 0.71 -2.63
N VAL A 81 -1.30 -0.27 -3.51
CA VAL A 81 0.01 -0.65 -4.07
C VAL A 81 -0.12 -0.79 -5.59
N ARG A 82 0.82 -0.20 -6.33
CA ARG A 82 0.94 -0.38 -7.78
C ARG A 82 2.38 -0.68 -8.17
N CYS A 83 2.57 -1.54 -9.17
CA CYS A 83 3.89 -1.80 -9.75
C CYS A 83 4.28 -0.66 -10.68
N ILE A 84 5.47 -0.09 -10.50
CA ILE A 84 5.99 0.99 -11.34
C ILE A 84 7.13 0.52 -12.27
N SER A 85 7.95 -0.45 -11.83
CA SER A 85 8.97 -1.07 -12.67
C SER A 85 9.43 -2.42 -12.10
N GLY A 86 10.06 -3.23 -12.94
CA GLY A 86 10.71 -4.48 -12.56
C GLY A 86 12.04 -4.67 -13.28
N ALA A 87 12.72 -5.78 -13.02
CA ALA A 87 14.02 -6.06 -13.61
C ALA A 87 13.99 -6.18 -15.15
N PHE A 88 12.85 -6.62 -15.71
CA PHE A 88 12.65 -6.78 -17.15
C PHE A 88 11.44 -5.97 -17.62
N PRO A 89 11.44 -5.47 -18.88
CA PRO A 89 10.25 -4.88 -19.48
C PRO A 89 9.04 -5.83 -19.42
N GLY A 90 7.86 -5.29 -19.15
CA GLY A 90 6.63 -6.09 -19.02
C GLY A 90 6.47 -6.85 -17.70
N THR A 91 7.38 -6.66 -16.73
CA THR A 91 7.22 -7.26 -15.38
C THR A 91 5.98 -6.76 -14.66
N CYS A 92 5.68 -5.45 -14.75
CA CYS A 92 4.48 -4.88 -14.14
C CYS A 92 3.27 -5.12 -15.04
N LEU A 93 2.15 -5.53 -14.43
CA LEU A 93 0.87 -5.61 -15.11
C LEU A 93 0.26 -4.21 -15.19
N PRO A 94 -0.17 -3.74 -16.38
CA PRO A 94 -0.63 -2.37 -16.56
C PRO A 94 -1.95 -2.10 -15.85
N ASP A 95 -2.11 -0.85 -15.38
CA ASP A 95 -3.33 -0.29 -14.79
C ASP A 95 -3.87 -1.04 -13.56
N GLN A 96 -2.98 -1.73 -12.83
CA GLN A 96 -3.34 -2.46 -11.60
C GLN A 96 -2.95 -1.66 -10.36
N ILE A 97 -3.94 -1.35 -9.53
CA ILE A 97 -3.75 -0.84 -8.17
C ILE A 97 -4.54 -1.75 -7.24
N ILE A 98 -3.87 -2.34 -6.26
CA ILE A 98 -4.50 -3.24 -5.30
C ILE A 98 -4.51 -2.63 -3.91
N GLN A 99 -5.55 -2.93 -3.13
CA GLN A 99 -5.57 -2.63 -1.71
C GLN A 99 -5.18 -3.88 -0.92
N VAL A 100 -4.19 -3.77 -0.05
CA VAL A 100 -3.70 -4.88 0.78
C VAL A 100 -3.70 -4.51 2.25
N ARG A 101 -4.03 -5.47 3.11
CA ARG A 101 -3.92 -5.33 4.57
C ARG A 101 -2.59 -5.89 5.09
N ILE A 102 -1.92 -5.16 5.98
CA ILE A 102 -0.76 -5.69 6.70
C ILE A 102 -1.22 -6.69 7.75
N VAL A 103 -0.74 -7.91 7.65
CA VAL A 103 -1.09 -9.01 8.57
C VAL A 103 0.13 -9.65 9.23
N ASP A 104 1.35 -9.31 8.79
CA ASP A 104 2.59 -9.92 9.27
C ASP A 104 3.79 -8.94 9.18
N ARG A 105 4.95 -9.34 9.73
CA ARG A 105 6.24 -8.65 9.61
C ARG A 105 7.16 -9.48 8.72
N ALA A 106 7.67 -8.88 7.66
CA ALA A 106 8.49 -9.56 6.64
C ALA A 106 9.75 -10.23 7.22
N GLN A 107 10.37 -9.62 8.24
CA GLN A 107 11.60 -10.14 8.85
C GLN A 107 11.37 -11.42 9.68
N THR A 108 10.16 -11.60 10.20
CA THR A 108 9.80 -12.73 11.07
C THR A 108 8.74 -13.64 10.46
N SER A 109 8.36 -13.40 9.19
CA SER A 109 7.37 -14.21 8.50
C SER A 109 7.85 -15.65 8.36
N ARG A 110 6.92 -16.60 8.47
CA ARG A 110 7.28 -18.03 8.45
C ARG A 110 7.86 -18.49 7.13
N SER A 111 7.23 -18.10 6.03
CA SER A 111 7.81 -18.29 4.72
C SER A 111 8.74 -17.13 4.40
N ARG A 112 9.92 -17.45 3.86
CA ARG A 112 10.87 -16.45 3.43
C ARG A 112 10.35 -15.68 2.20
N PRO A 113 10.44 -14.34 2.19
CA PRO A 113 10.17 -13.53 1.01
C PRO A 113 11.06 -13.89 -0.19
N SER A 114 10.57 -13.65 -1.42
CA SER A 114 11.30 -13.83 -2.67
C SER A 114 12.57 -12.96 -2.75
N SER A 115 12.56 -11.81 -2.08
CA SER A 115 13.69 -10.91 -1.87
C SER A 115 13.64 -10.34 -0.44
N ASN A 116 14.81 -10.24 0.20
CA ASN A 116 14.92 -9.70 1.55
C ASN A 116 14.92 -8.15 1.53
N GLY A 117 14.57 -7.53 2.65
CA GLY A 117 14.75 -6.08 2.85
C GLY A 117 13.80 -5.18 2.04
N THR A 118 12.69 -5.72 1.53
CA THR A 118 11.72 -4.94 0.77
C THR A 118 10.80 -4.12 1.67
N THR A 119 10.17 -3.08 1.12
CA THR A 119 9.20 -2.23 1.84
C THR A 119 7.94 -3.01 2.20
N ILE A 120 7.37 -3.70 1.22
CA ILE A 120 6.15 -4.49 1.35
C ILE A 120 6.46 -5.89 0.81
N VAL A 121 5.94 -6.93 1.46
CA VAL A 121 5.99 -8.30 0.92
C VAL A 121 4.56 -8.77 0.74
N LEU A 122 4.12 -8.88 -0.51
CA LEU A 122 2.73 -9.23 -0.85
C LEU A 122 2.48 -10.73 -0.78
N SER A 123 1.26 -11.12 -0.42
CA SER A 123 0.82 -12.49 -0.64
C SER A 123 0.99 -12.87 -2.12
N SER A 124 1.11 -14.17 -2.42
CA SER A 124 1.25 -14.61 -3.81
C SER A 124 0.09 -14.15 -4.70
N THR A 125 -1.13 -14.08 -4.15
CA THR A 125 -2.33 -13.58 -4.85
C THR A 125 -2.23 -12.08 -5.14
N ALA A 126 -1.87 -11.28 -4.13
CA ALA A 126 -1.72 -9.83 -4.28
C ALA A 126 -0.62 -9.49 -5.29
N PHE A 127 0.55 -10.14 -5.18
CA PHE A 127 1.67 -9.89 -6.09
C PHE A 127 1.32 -10.22 -7.55
N GLY A 128 0.72 -11.40 -7.78
CA GLY A 128 0.32 -11.83 -9.13
C GLY A 128 -0.77 -10.96 -9.77
N THR A 129 -1.38 -10.05 -9.01
CA THR A 129 -2.34 -9.08 -9.55
C THR A 129 -1.64 -7.85 -10.13
N ILE A 130 -0.45 -7.47 -9.64
CA ILE A 130 0.27 -6.26 -10.08
C ILE A 130 1.54 -6.55 -10.90
N ALA A 131 2.07 -7.77 -10.84
CA ALA A 131 3.32 -8.13 -11.48
C ALA A 131 3.36 -9.60 -11.90
N ASP A 132 4.26 -9.93 -12.83
CA ASP A 132 4.60 -11.30 -13.20
C ASP A 132 4.97 -12.13 -11.95
N PRO A 133 4.25 -13.21 -11.62
CA PRO A 133 4.52 -14.04 -10.43
C PRO A 133 5.90 -14.71 -10.39
N SER A 134 6.64 -14.72 -11.52
CA SER A 134 8.02 -15.21 -11.60
C SER A 134 9.04 -14.15 -11.14
N ALA A 135 8.66 -12.87 -11.13
CA ALA A 135 9.51 -11.78 -10.69
C ALA A 135 9.73 -11.85 -9.18
N ARG A 136 11.00 -11.79 -8.77
CA ARG A 136 11.37 -11.87 -7.36
C ARG A 136 11.23 -10.54 -6.62
N LEU A 137 11.32 -9.44 -7.34
CA LEU A 137 11.39 -8.08 -6.82
C LEU A 137 10.85 -7.11 -7.88
N VAL A 138 10.01 -6.18 -7.46
CA VAL A 138 9.55 -5.06 -8.27
C VAL A 138 9.63 -3.76 -7.47
N ASN A 139 9.73 -2.64 -8.16
CA ASN A 139 9.53 -1.33 -7.56
C ASN A 139 8.05 -1.01 -7.58
N VAL A 140 7.55 -0.46 -6.47
CA VAL A 140 6.15 -0.11 -6.30
C VAL A 140 6.04 1.32 -5.80
N GLU A 141 4.92 1.94 -6.14
CA GLU A 141 4.42 3.09 -5.40
C GLU A 141 3.32 2.58 -4.46
N PHE A 142 3.29 3.10 -3.24
CA PHE A 142 2.30 2.74 -2.24
C PHE A 142 1.79 3.93 -1.44
N LEU A 143 0.53 3.87 -1.03
CA LEU A 143 -0.14 4.91 -0.25
C LEU A 143 -0.98 4.25 0.84
N GLN A 144 -0.97 4.83 2.05
CA GLN A 144 -1.79 4.35 3.17
C GLN A 144 -3.21 4.92 3.13
#